data_AF-A0A951BN79-F1
#
_entry.id   AF-A0A951BN79-F1
#
_cell.length_a   1.000
_cell.length_b   1.000
_cell.length_c   1.000
_cell.angle_alpha   90.00
_cell.angle_beta   90.00
_cell.angle_gamma   90.00
#
_symmetry.space_group_name_H-M   'P 1'
#
loop_
_entity.id
_entity.type
_entity.pdbx_description
1 polymer ?
#
loop_
_entity_poly.entity_id
_entity_poly.type
_entity_poly.pdbx_seq_one_letter_code
_entity_poly.pdbx_strand_id
1 'polypeptide(L)'
;MPDGQPAAGKGQDRLGPVAIVGLGYVGLPTALALLGSSSQITGFDVSDDRLRAIESGDVDLSDLDWTRLVNARGDESFRLTSDSAALAEADTVIVCVPTPVDERRIPDLFALRSACQTVVAHAHPGQTIILTSTSFVGTTRQLLVEPLHKRGLTVGTDVSVAFSPERIDPGNPDHLQRETPRVVGGITDKCSRQAARVIERLTDSVFLVSSPEAAELTKLYENIFRAVTLALANEFSDVCGTLGLDPIEVTLAAATKPYGFLAAFPGPGVGGHCIPCDPHYLLWQLQGQHRPTPLIEQAMQSIHARPARVVERATEVLASDGRSPAGAKVIVVGASYKAGVSDVRESPALLIIDGLARNGADVSYHDPLVPVVQTPEGQLMRSVAAPSRADWDLVVIHVVHPDTDYSWVRGCPRVLDATYLFDGATQRCVV
;
A
#
# COMPACT_ATOMS: atom_id res chain seq x y z
N MET A 1 -17.34 -22.95 -14.31
CA MET A 1 -16.96 -21.53 -14.13
C MET A 1 -18.05 -20.94 -13.25
N PRO A 2 -17.78 -20.36 -12.07
CA PRO A 2 -18.79 -19.54 -11.43
C PRO A 2 -18.97 -18.32 -12.34
N ASP A 3 -20.19 -18.11 -12.83
CA ASP A 3 -20.54 -16.95 -13.63
C ASP A 3 -20.36 -15.70 -12.76
N GLY A 4 -19.18 -15.08 -12.84
CA GLY A 4 -18.87 -13.81 -12.19
C GLY A 4 -19.74 -12.73 -12.82
N GLN A 5 -20.95 -12.57 -12.29
CA GLN A 5 -21.89 -11.56 -12.75
C GLN A 5 -21.67 -10.26 -11.98
N PRO A 6 -21.62 -9.10 -12.66
CA PRO A 6 -21.72 -7.82 -11.99
C PRO A 6 -23.03 -7.77 -11.19
N ALA A 7 -22.95 -7.31 -9.95
CA ALA A 7 -24.13 -7.19 -9.10
C ALA A 7 -25.13 -6.17 -9.69
N ALA A 8 -26.43 -6.46 -9.57
CA ALA A 8 -27.50 -5.68 -10.20
C ALA A 8 -27.77 -4.38 -9.43
N GLY A 9 -27.50 -3.24 -10.07
CA GLY A 9 -28.10 -1.90 -9.85
C GLY A 9 -28.08 -1.31 -8.43
N LYS A 10 -27.48 -0.13 -8.26
CA LYS A 10 -27.45 0.62 -6.99
C LYS A 10 -28.86 0.73 -6.39
N GLY A 11 -29.10 0.05 -5.27
CA GLY A 11 -30.34 0.20 -4.50
C GLY A 11 -30.53 1.67 -4.11
N GLN A 12 -31.75 2.21 -4.21
CA GLN A 12 -32.02 3.63 -3.89
C GLN A 12 -32.12 3.90 -2.38
N ASP A 13 -32.17 2.84 -1.55
CA ASP A 13 -32.36 2.98 -0.10
C ASP A 13 -31.04 3.31 0.63
N ARG A 14 -31.13 4.26 1.57
CA ARG A 14 -30.05 4.61 2.50
C ARG A 14 -29.69 3.38 3.34
N LEU A 15 -28.39 3.08 3.48
CA LEU A 15 -27.94 1.99 4.35
C LEU A 15 -28.32 2.29 5.80
N GLY A 16 -28.54 1.24 6.59
CA GLY A 16 -28.62 1.36 8.05
C GLY A 16 -27.27 1.78 8.67
N PRO A 17 -27.15 1.77 10.01
CA PRO A 17 -25.93 2.17 10.70
C PRO A 17 -24.73 1.29 10.30
N VAL A 18 -23.60 1.92 9.97
CA VAL A 18 -22.35 1.23 9.61
C VAL A 18 -21.25 1.62 10.58
N ALA A 19 -20.53 0.63 11.12
CA ALA A 19 -19.32 0.84 11.91
C ALA A 19 -18.06 0.46 11.12
N ILE A 20 -17.02 1.27 11.23
CA ILE A 20 -15.70 1.00 10.65
C ILE A 20 -14.70 0.78 11.79
N VAL A 21 -14.03 -0.37 11.80
CA VAL A 21 -13.06 -0.78 12.83
C VAL A 21 -11.64 -0.59 12.30
N GLY A 22 -10.90 0.33 12.92
CA GLY A 22 -9.59 0.80 12.49
C GLY A 22 -9.71 1.97 11.53
N LEU A 23 -9.26 3.16 11.95
CA LEU A 23 -9.37 4.42 11.23
C LEU A 23 -8.04 4.88 10.64
N GLY A 24 -7.23 3.91 10.20
CA GLY A 24 -5.98 4.17 9.49
C GLY A 24 -6.20 4.59 8.03
N TYR A 25 -5.19 4.33 7.20
CA TYR A 25 -5.15 4.72 5.78
C TYR A 25 -6.34 4.21 4.94
N VAL A 26 -6.91 3.05 5.28
CA VAL A 26 -8.07 2.49 4.56
C VAL A 26 -9.39 2.86 5.25
N GLY A 27 -9.46 2.70 6.57
CA GLY A 27 -10.72 2.79 7.29
C GLY A 27 -11.29 4.21 7.38
N LEU A 28 -10.46 5.23 7.60
CA LEU A 28 -10.97 6.61 7.66
C LEU A 28 -11.53 7.07 6.31
N PRO A 29 -10.83 6.93 5.16
CA PRO A 29 -11.44 7.19 3.85
C PRO A 29 -12.70 6.37 3.59
N THR A 30 -12.74 5.10 4.01
CA THR A 30 -13.94 4.25 3.88
C THR A 30 -15.13 4.83 4.66
N ALA A 31 -14.92 5.26 5.90
CA ALA A 31 -15.95 5.88 6.74
C ALA A 31 -16.49 7.15 6.08
N LEU A 32 -15.59 8.02 5.63
CA LEU A 32 -15.92 9.29 4.99
C LEU A 32 -16.63 9.10 3.64
N ALA A 33 -16.25 8.08 2.86
CA ALA A 33 -16.87 7.78 1.57
C ALA A 33 -18.30 7.22 1.72
N LEU A 34 -18.61 6.57 2.84
CA LEU A 34 -19.96 6.07 3.13
C LEU A 34 -20.88 7.15 3.72
N LEU A 35 -20.33 8.28 4.15
CA LEU A 35 -21.12 9.40 4.68
C LEU A 35 -22.15 9.87 3.65
N GLY A 36 -23.38 10.11 4.12
CA GLY A 36 -24.54 10.44 3.26
C GLY A 36 -25.23 9.25 2.60
N SER A 37 -24.55 8.09 2.46
CA SER A 37 -25.16 6.85 1.96
C SER A 37 -25.68 5.92 3.06
N SER A 38 -25.33 6.20 4.32
CA SER A 38 -25.78 5.49 5.53
C SER A 38 -26.52 6.42 6.50
N SER A 39 -27.42 5.86 7.31
CA SER A 39 -28.11 6.58 8.39
C SER A 39 -27.17 7.09 9.47
N GLN A 40 -26.10 6.34 9.76
CA GLN A 40 -25.11 6.65 10.79
C GLN A 40 -23.80 5.93 10.49
N ILE A 41 -22.68 6.63 10.58
CA ILE A 41 -21.32 6.11 10.49
C ILE A 41 -20.66 6.20 11.87
N THR A 42 -20.26 5.05 12.41
CA THR A 42 -19.44 4.97 13.63
C THR A 42 -18.02 4.58 13.27
N GLY A 43 -17.08 5.51 13.39
CA GLY A 43 -15.66 5.21 13.32
C GLY A 43 -15.13 4.74 14.68
N PHE A 44 -14.68 3.48 14.74
CA PHE A 44 -14.09 2.89 15.92
C PHE A 44 -12.57 2.70 15.74
N ASP A 45 -11.79 3.24 16.68
CA ASP A 45 -10.35 2.98 16.78
C ASP A 45 -9.95 2.82 18.25
N VAL A 46 -9.00 1.91 18.52
CA VAL A 46 -8.50 1.67 19.88
C VAL A 46 -7.53 2.74 20.35
N SER A 47 -6.99 3.55 19.43
CA SER A 47 -6.05 4.62 19.73
C SER A 47 -6.77 5.96 19.93
N ASP A 48 -6.86 6.42 21.17
CA ASP A 48 -7.38 7.75 21.49
C ASP A 48 -6.52 8.88 20.86
N ASP A 49 -5.23 8.64 20.63
CA ASP A 49 -4.37 9.55 19.88
C ASP A 49 -4.83 9.65 18.42
N ARG A 50 -5.15 8.51 17.79
CA ARG A 50 -5.67 8.50 16.41
C ARG A 50 -7.00 9.21 16.32
N LEU A 51 -7.92 9.00 17.28
CA LEU A 51 -9.21 9.69 17.30
C LEU A 51 -9.02 11.21 17.43
N ARG A 52 -8.17 11.68 18.34
CA ARG A 52 -7.85 13.11 18.50
C ARG A 52 -7.20 13.70 17.25
N ALA A 53 -6.33 12.96 16.59
CA ALA A 53 -5.72 13.37 15.32
C ALA A 53 -6.81 13.59 14.24
N ILE A 54 -7.79 12.68 14.13
CA ILE A 54 -8.91 12.82 13.20
C ILE A 54 -9.77 14.03 13.55
N GLU A 55 -10.12 14.20 14.83
CA GLU A 55 -10.96 15.30 15.30
C GLU A 55 -10.31 16.67 15.08
N SER A 56 -8.99 16.77 15.27
CA SER A 56 -8.22 18.00 15.07
C SER A 56 -7.89 18.27 13.60
N GLY A 57 -8.05 17.28 12.73
CA GLY A 57 -7.60 17.39 11.34
C GLY A 57 -6.07 17.37 11.25
N ASP A 58 -5.40 16.50 12.00
CA ASP A 58 -3.99 16.18 11.85
C ASP A 58 -3.83 14.74 11.33
N VAL A 59 -4.33 14.50 10.12
CA VAL A 59 -4.35 13.16 9.50
C VAL A 59 -3.92 13.22 8.04
N ASP A 60 -3.19 12.20 7.62
CA ASP A 60 -2.84 12.04 6.21
C ASP A 60 -4.06 11.55 5.41
N LEU A 61 -4.59 12.42 4.54
CA LEU A 61 -5.77 12.20 3.70
C LEU A 61 -5.56 12.81 2.32
N SER A 62 -6.23 12.25 1.32
CA SER A 62 -6.36 12.89 -0.01
C SER A 62 -7.16 14.19 0.10
N ASP A 63 -6.99 15.12 -0.85
CA ASP A 63 -7.76 16.38 -0.89
C ASP A 63 -9.29 16.16 -0.86
N LEU A 64 -9.74 15.09 -1.53
CA LEU A 64 -11.15 14.70 -1.54
C LEU A 64 -11.62 14.24 -0.16
N ASP A 65 -10.83 13.39 0.51
CA ASP A 65 -11.19 12.89 1.84
C ASP A 65 -11.03 13.96 2.91
N TRP A 66 -10.09 14.89 2.74
CA TRP A 66 -10.01 16.11 3.53
C TRP A 66 -11.30 16.91 3.48
N THR A 67 -11.81 17.14 2.27
CA THR A 67 -13.08 17.83 2.06
C THR A 67 -14.23 17.08 2.73
N ARG A 68 -14.27 15.76 2.64
CA ARG A 68 -15.27 14.93 3.32
C ARG A 68 -15.15 15.01 4.84
N LEU A 69 -13.94 14.98 5.38
CA LEU A 69 -13.70 15.08 6.82
C LEU A 69 -14.18 16.43 7.36
N VAL A 70 -13.88 17.53 6.65
CA VAL A 70 -14.37 18.87 7.03
C VAL A 70 -15.91 18.91 7.07
N ASN A 71 -16.57 18.31 6.07
CA ASN A 71 -18.04 18.24 6.04
C ASN A 71 -18.61 17.31 7.11
N ALA A 72 -17.89 16.25 7.48
CA ALA A 72 -18.29 15.32 8.53
C ALA A 72 -18.20 15.95 9.93
N ARG A 73 -17.36 16.97 10.12
CA ARG A 73 -17.24 17.67 11.40
C ARG A 73 -18.53 18.45 11.69
N GLY A 74 -19.27 18.00 12.70
CA GLY A 74 -20.56 18.57 13.09
C GLY A 74 -21.77 17.88 12.45
N ASP A 75 -21.56 16.85 11.62
CA ASP A 75 -22.63 15.96 11.17
C ASP A 75 -22.95 14.95 12.28
N GLU A 76 -24.15 15.01 12.84
CA GLU A 76 -24.61 14.10 13.90
C GLU A 76 -24.64 12.63 13.46
N SER A 77 -24.62 12.38 12.14
CA SER A 77 -24.53 11.02 11.57
C SER A 77 -23.10 10.48 11.51
N PHE A 78 -22.07 11.24 11.89
CA PHE A 78 -20.68 10.77 11.99
C PHE A 78 -20.19 10.80 13.45
N ARG A 79 -19.90 9.62 14.00
CA ARG A 79 -19.45 9.46 15.39
C ARG A 79 -18.09 8.76 15.43
N LEU A 80 -17.14 9.32 16.18
CA LEU A 80 -15.87 8.69 16.52
C LEU A 80 -15.92 8.13 17.95
N THR A 81 -15.36 6.96 18.19
CA THR A 81 -15.40 6.33 19.52
C THR A 81 -14.30 5.28 19.70
N SER A 82 -13.78 5.12 20.92
CA SER A 82 -12.97 3.97 21.34
C SER A 82 -13.76 2.95 22.16
N ASP A 83 -15.05 3.19 22.40
CA ASP A 83 -15.96 2.24 23.04
C ASP A 83 -16.47 1.19 22.05
N SER A 84 -16.09 -0.06 22.26
CA SER A 84 -16.46 -1.18 21.39
C SER A 84 -17.94 -1.58 21.50
N ALA A 85 -18.65 -1.15 22.56
CA ALA A 85 -20.08 -1.41 22.70
C ALA A 85 -20.89 -0.82 21.53
N ALA A 86 -20.41 0.26 20.92
CA ALA A 86 -21.03 0.89 19.76
C ALA A 86 -21.13 -0.05 18.53
N LEU A 87 -20.31 -1.11 18.46
CA LEU A 87 -20.39 -2.09 17.36
C LEU A 87 -21.69 -2.91 17.39
N ALA A 88 -22.36 -3.01 18.55
CA ALA A 88 -23.64 -3.70 18.69
C ALA A 88 -24.83 -2.87 18.15
N GLU A 89 -24.62 -1.58 17.87
CA GLU A 89 -25.64 -0.68 17.30
C GLU A 89 -25.65 -0.72 15.75
N ALA A 90 -24.63 -1.34 15.14
CA ALA A 90 -24.40 -1.28 13.70
C ALA A 90 -25.06 -2.44 12.95
N ASP A 91 -25.77 -2.15 11.85
CA ASP A 91 -26.25 -3.17 10.92
C ASP A 91 -25.11 -3.77 10.09
N THR A 92 -24.06 -2.98 9.86
CA THR A 92 -22.84 -3.43 9.16
C THR A 92 -21.58 -3.03 9.91
N VAL A 93 -20.60 -3.93 9.98
CA VAL A 93 -19.25 -3.66 10.50
C VAL A 93 -18.21 -3.95 9.42
N ILE A 94 -17.34 -2.99 9.11
CA ILE A 94 -16.22 -3.14 8.18
C ILE A 94 -14.90 -3.09 8.96
N VAL A 95 -14.05 -4.10 8.80
CA VAL A 95 -12.77 -4.22 9.53
C VAL A 95 -11.60 -3.82 8.63
N CYS A 96 -10.91 -2.74 8.99
CA CYS A 96 -9.84 -2.07 8.25
C CYS A 96 -8.60 -1.79 9.13
N VAL A 97 -8.23 -2.74 10.00
CA VAL A 97 -7.06 -2.62 10.88
C VAL A 97 -5.76 -3.01 10.17
N PRO A 98 -4.60 -2.49 10.61
CA PRO A 98 -3.32 -2.84 10.00
C PRO A 98 -2.98 -4.32 10.19
N THR A 99 -2.27 -4.85 9.20
CA THR A 99 -1.67 -6.18 9.19
C THR A 99 -0.22 -5.99 8.79
N PRO A 100 0.71 -5.76 9.74
CA PRO A 100 2.12 -5.61 9.40
C PRO A 100 2.79 -6.98 9.20
N VAL A 101 3.95 -6.96 8.57
CA VAL A 101 4.92 -8.05 8.62
C VAL A 101 6.13 -7.59 9.43
N ASP A 102 6.73 -8.49 10.21
CA ASP A 102 7.93 -8.15 10.98
C ASP A 102 9.19 -8.09 10.09
N GLU A 103 10.35 -7.77 10.69
CA GLU A 103 11.65 -7.73 10.00
C GLU A 103 12.04 -9.06 9.36
N ARG A 104 11.50 -10.18 9.85
CA ARG A 104 11.68 -11.53 9.30
C ARG A 104 10.62 -11.87 8.26
N ARG A 105 9.78 -10.90 7.91
CA ARG A 105 8.68 -10.97 6.94
C ARG A 105 7.62 -11.99 7.36
N ILE A 106 7.46 -12.18 8.66
CA ILE A 106 6.43 -13.01 9.25
C ILE A 106 5.21 -12.11 9.49
N PRO A 107 4.01 -12.50 9.04
CA PRO A 107 2.76 -11.82 9.35
C PRO A 107 2.54 -11.62 10.86
N ASP A 108 2.35 -10.38 11.29
CA ASP A 108 1.82 -10.05 12.61
C ASP A 108 0.32 -9.80 12.51
N LEU A 109 -0.44 -10.62 13.24
CA LEU A 109 -1.89 -10.64 13.21
C LEU A 109 -2.49 -10.13 14.51
N PHE A 110 -1.70 -9.57 15.43
CA PHE A 110 -2.18 -9.16 16.74
C PHE A 110 -3.35 -8.18 16.61
N ALA A 111 -3.17 -7.09 15.86
CA ALA A 111 -4.20 -6.08 15.64
C ALA A 111 -5.45 -6.66 14.96
N LEU A 112 -5.26 -7.46 13.90
CA LEU A 112 -6.35 -8.12 13.17
C LEU A 112 -7.16 -9.08 14.06
N ARG A 113 -6.46 -9.93 14.81
CA ARG A 113 -7.09 -10.90 15.71
C ARG A 113 -7.86 -10.20 16.81
N SER A 114 -7.28 -9.17 17.42
CA SER A 114 -7.94 -8.37 18.46
C SER A 114 -9.19 -7.68 17.92
N ALA A 115 -9.11 -7.05 16.74
CA ALA A 115 -10.26 -6.39 16.12
C ALA A 115 -11.39 -7.38 15.80
N CYS A 116 -11.06 -8.52 15.17
CA CYS A 116 -12.03 -9.57 14.88
C CYS A 116 -12.66 -10.13 16.16
N GLN A 117 -11.89 -10.33 17.24
CA GLN A 117 -12.42 -10.75 18.54
C GLN A 117 -13.43 -9.75 19.10
N THR A 118 -13.12 -8.46 19.05
CA THR A 118 -14.02 -7.38 19.49
C THR A 118 -15.30 -7.38 18.66
N VAL A 119 -15.20 -7.42 17.33
CA VAL A 119 -16.37 -7.50 16.44
C VAL A 119 -17.22 -8.73 16.75
N VAL A 120 -16.58 -9.90 16.88
CA VAL A 120 -17.25 -11.15 17.22
C VAL A 120 -17.96 -11.04 18.57
N ALA A 121 -17.38 -10.39 19.57
CA ALA A 121 -17.99 -10.26 20.90
C ALA A 121 -19.28 -9.42 20.90
N HIS A 122 -19.36 -8.42 20.02
CA HIS A 122 -20.50 -7.51 19.90
C HIS A 122 -21.48 -7.88 18.78
N ALA A 123 -21.18 -8.91 17.98
CA ALA A 123 -22.05 -9.34 16.89
C ALA A 123 -23.43 -9.80 17.36
N HIS A 124 -24.47 -9.47 16.59
CA HIS A 124 -25.86 -9.81 16.84
C HIS A 124 -26.56 -10.31 15.55
N PRO A 125 -27.70 -11.02 15.65
CA PRO A 125 -28.47 -11.44 14.49
C PRO A 125 -28.89 -10.25 13.60
N GLY A 126 -28.86 -10.44 12.29
CA GLY A 126 -29.12 -9.43 11.26
C GLY A 126 -27.86 -8.73 10.73
N GLN A 127 -26.76 -8.72 11.48
CA GLN A 127 -25.57 -7.94 11.16
C GLN A 127 -24.79 -8.49 9.95
N THR A 128 -24.20 -7.57 9.17
CA THR A 128 -23.25 -7.87 8.10
C THR A 128 -21.84 -7.49 8.53
N ILE A 129 -20.89 -8.41 8.45
CA ILE A 129 -19.48 -8.19 8.82
C ILE A 129 -18.62 -8.37 7.57
N ILE A 130 -17.85 -7.34 7.22
CA ILE A 130 -16.98 -7.32 6.05
C ILE A 130 -15.53 -7.15 6.51
N LEU A 131 -14.69 -8.13 6.20
CA LEU A 131 -13.25 -8.01 6.41
C LEU A 131 -12.59 -7.39 5.18
N THR A 132 -11.79 -6.34 5.39
CA THR A 132 -11.07 -5.63 4.31
C THR A 132 -9.55 -5.65 4.50
N SER A 133 -9.07 -5.81 5.74
CA SER A 133 -7.64 -5.98 6.04
C SER A 133 -7.03 -7.17 5.29
N THR A 134 -6.02 -6.91 4.45
CA THR A 134 -5.29 -7.95 3.71
C THR A 134 -4.51 -8.87 4.65
N SER A 135 -4.60 -10.18 4.43
CA SER A 135 -3.82 -11.18 5.16
C SER A 135 -3.74 -12.49 4.36
N PHE A 136 -3.42 -13.62 5.01
CA PHE A 136 -3.38 -14.93 4.36
C PHE A 136 -4.79 -15.50 4.09
N VAL A 137 -4.85 -16.52 3.24
CA VAL A 137 -6.10 -17.14 2.80
C VAL A 137 -6.74 -17.99 3.91
N GLY A 138 -8.02 -17.77 4.20
CA GLY A 138 -8.77 -18.43 5.26
C GLY A 138 -8.91 -17.58 6.52
N THR A 139 -8.36 -16.36 6.56
CA THR A 139 -8.44 -15.48 7.74
C THR A 139 -9.87 -15.09 8.09
N THR A 140 -10.70 -14.77 7.11
CA THR A 140 -12.13 -14.48 7.34
C THR A 140 -12.83 -15.66 8.04
N ARG A 141 -12.54 -16.89 7.62
CA ARG A 141 -13.14 -18.09 8.20
C ARG A 141 -12.65 -18.32 9.64
N GLN A 142 -11.34 -18.28 9.85
CA GLN A 142 -10.72 -18.56 11.14
C GLN A 142 -11.02 -17.49 12.20
N LEU A 143 -11.06 -16.21 11.81
CA LEU A 143 -11.15 -15.09 12.76
C LEU A 143 -12.58 -14.57 12.97
N LEU A 144 -13.49 -14.80 12.03
CA LEU A 144 -14.88 -14.36 12.15
C LEU A 144 -15.85 -15.54 12.21
N VAL A 145 -15.84 -16.41 11.20
CA VAL A 145 -16.87 -17.48 11.06
C VAL A 145 -16.81 -18.48 12.20
N GLU A 146 -15.63 -19.05 12.48
CA GLU A 146 -15.46 -20.04 13.55
C GLU A 146 -15.80 -19.46 14.93
N PRO A 147 -15.33 -18.26 15.33
CA PRO A 147 -15.74 -17.63 16.59
C PRO A 147 -17.23 -17.28 16.68
N LEU A 148 -17.86 -16.80 15.58
CA LEU A 148 -19.30 -16.53 15.55
C LEU A 148 -20.11 -17.81 15.79
N HIS A 149 -19.70 -18.91 15.16
CA HIS A 149 -20.34 -20.21 15.37
C HIS A 149 -20.21 -20.68 16.84
N LYS A 150 -19.02 -20.50 17.46
CA LYS A 150 -18.81 -20.79 18.88
C LYS A 150 -19.68 -19.94 19.82
N ARG A 151 -20.07 -18.73 19.39
CA ARG A 151 -21.06 -17.88 20.09
C ARG A 151 -22.51 -18.29 19.83
N GLY A 152 -22.76 -19.29 18.99
CA GLY A 152 -24.10 -19.75 18.63
C GLY A 152 -24.74 -18.99 17.47
N LEU A 153 -23.99 -18.15 16.74
CA LEU A 153 -24.48 -17.45 15.55
C LEU A 153 -24.11 -18.23 14.28
N THR A 154 -25.12 -18.57 13.48
CA THR A 154 -24.95 -19.31 12.23
C THR A 154 -24.75 -18.33 11.06
N VAL A 155 -23.54 -18.29 10.51
CA VAL A 155 -23.21 -17.46 9.33
C VAL A 155 -24.05 -17.89 8.12
N GLY A 156 -24.63 -16.92 7.41
CA GLY A 156 -25.58 -17.13 6.31
C GLY A 156 -27.04 -17.19 6.76
N THR A 157 -27.30 -17.46 8.04
CA THR A 157 -28.65 -17.44 8.63
C THR A 157 -28.81 -16.20 9.49
N ASP A 158 -28.08 -16.17 10.62
CA ASP A 158 -28.17 -15.15 11.65
C ASP A 158 -27.33 -13.92 11.29
N VAL A 159 -26.13 -14.13 10.75
CA VAL A 159 -25.20 -13.04 10.39
C VAL A 159 -24.62 -13.26 9.00
N SER A 160 -24.32 -12.17 8.29
CA SER A 160 -23.66 -12.22 6.98
C SER A 160 -22.18 -11.92 7.14
N VAL A 161 -21.30 -12.75 6.57
CA VAL A 161 -19.84 -12.55 6.63
C VAL A 161 -19.23 -12.64 5.25
N ALA A 162 -18.41 -11.66 4.89
CA ALA A 162 -17.70 -11.61 3.62
C ALA A 162 -16.31 -10.99 3.76
N PHE A 163 -15.48 -11.22 2.74
CA PHE A 163 -14.23 -10.50 2.53
C PHE A 163 -14.38 -9.59 1.31
N SER A 164 -13.87 -8.36 1.41
CA SER A 164 -13.73 -7.45 0.28
C SER A 164 -12.45 -6.63 0.42
N PRO A 165 -11.38 -6.95 -0.34
CA PRO A 165 -10.12 -6.26 -0.22
C PRO A 165 -10.24 -4.82 -0.73
N GLU A 166 -9.48 -3.92 -0.13
CA GLU A 166 -9.25 -2.60 -0.71
C GLU A 166 -8.30 -2.71 -1.90
N ARG A 167 -8.56 -1.93 -2.96
CA ARG A 167 -7.80 -1.96 -4.23
C ARG A 167 -7.35 -0.56 -4.65
N ILE A 168 -7.13 0.31 -3.67
CA ILE A 168 -6.64 1.68 -3.87
C ILE A 168 -5.20 1.69 -4.44
N ASP A 169 -4.94 2.61 -5.37
CA ASP A 169 -3.59 3.01 -5.79
C ASP A 169 -3.32 4.46 -5.30
N PRO A 170 -2.55 4.63 -4.21
CA PRO A 170 -2.30 5.93 -3.62
C PRO A 170 -1.71 6.93 -4.61
N GLY A 171 -2.28 8.14 -4.66
CA GLY A 171 -1.77 9.25 -5.48
C GLY A 171 -1.91 9.05 -7.00
N ASN A 172 -2.77 8.14 -7.46
CA ASN A 172 -3.02 7.94 -8.88
C ASN A 172 -4.31 8.66 -9.34
N PRO A 173 -4.21 9.81 -10.05
CA PRO A 173 -5.38 10.55 -10.51
C PRO A 173 -6.12 9.87 -11.66
N ASP A 174 -5.46 8.98 -12.41
CA ASP A 174 -6.03 8.31 -13.60
C ASP A 174 -6.95 7.14 -13.23
N HIS A 175 -6.87 6.66 -11.99
CA HIS A 175 -7.64 5.52 -11.49
C HIS A 175 -8.34 5.89 -10.18
N LEU A 176 -9.48 6.55 -10.31
CA LEU A 176 -10.32 6.90 -9.17
C LEU A 176 -10.76 5.62 -8.44
N GLN A 177 -10.68 5.64 -7.10
CA GLN A 177 -11.07 4.50 -6.27
C GLN A 177 -12.50 4.02 -6.57
N ARG A 178 -13.41 4.96 -6.87
CA ARG A 178 -14.80 4.67 -7.21
C ARG A 178 -14.95 3.88 -8.51
N GLU A 179 -14.06 4.08 -9.48
CA GLU A 179 -14.12 3.40 -10.78
C GLU A 179 -13.48 2.00 -10.74
N THR A 180 -12.64 1.75 -9.72
CA THR A 180 -11.99 0.46 -9.53
C THR A 180 -12.99 -0.57 -8.98
N PRO A 181 -13.25 -1.68 -9.68
CA PRO A 181 -14.19 -2.70 -9.21
C PRO A 181 -13.75 -3.28 -7.87
N ARG A 182 -14.67 -3.47 -6.93
CA ARG A 182 -14.37 -4.20 -5.68
C ARG A 182 -14.73 -5.66 -5.80
N VAL A 183 -13.83 -6.54 -5.38
CA VAL A 183 -14.08 -7.98 -5.30
C VAL A 183 -14.80 -8.28 -3.99
N VAL A 184 -15.83 -9.11 -4.01
CA VAL A 184 -16.57 -9.54 -2.81
C VAL A 184 -16.74 -11.05 -2.82
N GLY A 185 -16.30 -11.69 -1.74
CA GLY A 185 -16.49 -13.12 -1.49
C GLY A 185 -17.18 -13.35 -0.16
N GLY A 186 -18.44 -13.76 -0.18
CA GLY A 186 -19.21 -14.13 1.01
C GLY A 186 -19.12 -15.62 1.32
N ILE A 187 -19.37 -15.99 2.59
CA ILE A 187 -19.43 -17.41 3.01
C ILE A 187 -20.58 -18.18 2.33
N THR A 188 -21.64 -17.47 1.98
CA THR A 188 -22.78 -17.95 1.18
C THR A 188 -23.17 -16.88 0.17
N ASP A 189 -23.98 -17.23 -0.84
CA ASP A 189 -24.49 -16.24 -1.80
C ASP A 189 -25.30 -15.12 -1.12
N LYS A 190 -26.00 -15.43 -0.01
CA LYS A 190 -26.69 -14.41 0.78
C LYS A 190 -25.69 -13.42 1.38
N CYS A 191 -24.59 -13.92 1.97
CA CYS A 191 -23.53 -13.07 2.50
C CYS A 191 -22.91 -12.20 1.41
N SER A 192 -22.62 -12.77 0.24
CA SER A 192 -22.07 -12.03 -0.91
C SER A 192 -23.00 -10.89 -1.33
N ARG A 193 -24.30 -11.15 -1.45
CA ARG A 193 -25.30 -10.13 -1.80
C ARG A 193 -25.43 -9.03 -0.73
N GLN A 194 -25.41 -9.37 0.56
CA GLN A 194 -25.49 -8.36 1.63
C GLN A 194 -24.25 -7.48 1.66
N ALA A 195 -23.05 -8.08 1.56
CA ALA A 195 -21.81 -7.32 1.50
C ALA A 195 -21.73 -6.44 0.24
N ALA A 196 -22.13 -6.96 -0.93
CA ALA A 196 -22.14 -6.20 -2.17
C ALA A 196 -22.98 -4.93 -2.09
N ARG A 197 -24.17 -4.99 -1.47
CA ARG A 197 -25.05 -3.81 -1.26
C ARG A 197 -24.35 -2.66 -0.52
N VAL A 198 -23.45 -2.99 0.40
CA VAL A 198 -22.66 -1.99 1.13
C VAL A 198 -21.49 -1.51 0.27
N ILE A 199 -20.74 -2.44 -0.32
CA ILE A 199 -19.54 -2.12 -1.10
C ILE A 199 -19.86 -1.32 -2.39
N GLU A 200 -21.03 -1.51 -2.99
CA GLU A 200 -21.54 -0.69 -4.12
C GLU A 200 -21.74 0.80 -3.79
N ARG A 201 -21.65 1.20 -2.51
CA ARG A 201 -21.60 2.62 -2.13
C ARG A 201 -20.21 3.23 -2.30
N LEU A 202 -19.17 2.41 -2.24
CA LEU A 202 -17.76 2.79 -2.34
C LEU A 202 -17.25 2.77 -3.79
N THR A 203 -17.83 1.92 -4.64
CA THR A 203 -17.41 1.71 -6.03
C THR A 203 -18.60 1.66 -6.99
N ASP A 204 -18.35 1.91 -8.27
CA ASP A 204 -19.33 1.80 -9.34
C ASP A 204 -19.59 0.37 -9.79
N SER A 205 -18.71 -0.59 -9.45
CA SER A 205 -18.94 -2.00 -9.78
C SER A 205 -18.37 -2.98 -8.75
N VAL A 206 -19.09 -4.07 -8.54
CA VAL A 206 -18.67 -5.18 -7.68
C VAL A 206 -18.56 -6.46 -8.49
N PHE A 207 -17.46 -7.19 -8.27
CA PHE A 207 -17.22 -8.51 -8.85
C PHE A 207 -17.38 -9.58 -7.76
N LEU A 208 -18.38 -10.44 -7.90
CA LEU A 208 -18.63 -11.52 -6.95
C LEU A 208 -17.77 -12.74 -7.25
N VAL A 209 -17.14 -13.28 -6.20
CA VAL A 209 -16.44 -14.57 -6.24
C VAL A 209 -17.10 -15.55 -5.30
N SER A 210 -16.78 -16.84 -5.48
CA SER A 210 -17.49 -17.95 -4.84
C SER A 210 -17.26 -18.09 -3.33
N SER A 211 -16.24 -17.46 -2.76
CA SER A 211 -15.91 -17.57 -1.34
C SER A 211 -15.00 -16.42 -0.87
N PRO A 212 -14.91 -16.13 0.44
CA PRO A 212 -13.95 -15.15 0.94
C PRO A 212 -12.52 -15.55 0.64
N GLU A 213 -12.18 -16.84 0.66
CA GLU A 213 -10.83 -17.32 0.33
C GLU A 213 -10.43 -16.98 -1.11
N ALA A 214 -11.38 -17.07 -2.05
CA ALA A 214 -11.13 -16.62 -3.42
C ALA A 214 -10.84 -15.12 -3.47
N ALA A 215 -11.59 -14.31 -2.72
CA ALA A 215 -11.39 -12.85 -2.67
C ALA A 215 -10.09 -12.44 -1.96
N GLU A 216 -9.72 -13.14 -0.87
CA GLU A 216 -8.45 -12.99 -0.15
C GLU A 216 -7.28 -13.30 -1.10
N LEU A 217 -7.34 -14.44 -1.79
CA LEU A 217 -6.28 -14.84 -2.72
C LEU A 217 -6.19 -13.92 -3.93
N THR A 218 -7.30 -13.36 -4.42
CA THR A 218 -7.28 -12.36 -5.51
C THR A 218 -6.39 -11.18 -5.14
N LYS A 219 -6.52 -10.65 -3.92
CA LYS A 219 -5.70 -9.50 -3.49
C LYS A 219 -4.21 -9.84 -3.43
N LEU A 220 -3.87 -11.02 -2.90
CA LEU A 220 -2.48 -11.46 -2.85
C LEU A 220 -1.93 -11.67 -4.25
N TYR A 221 -2.71 -12.28 -5.14
CA TYR A 221 -2.30 -12.55 -6.51
C TYR A 221 -2.04 -11.27 -7.31
N GLU A 222 -2.88 -10.24 -7.16
CA GLU A 222 -2.67 -8.91 -7.77
C GLU A 222 -1.30 -8.32 -7.39
N ASN A 223 -0.96 -8.36 -6.09
CA ASN A 223 0.29 -7.80 -5.60
C ASN A 223 1.50 -8.67 -5.91
N ILE A 224 1.36 -10.00 -5.89
CA ILE A 224 2.41 -10.94 -6.32
C ILE A 224 2.71 -10.76 -7.81
N PHE A 225 1.68 -10.62 -8.65
CA PHE A 225 1.87 -10.38 -10.08
C PHE A 225 2.67 -9.09 -10.31
N ARG A 226 2.29 -7.98 -9.66
CA ARG A 226 3.04 -6.72 -9.70
C ARG A 226 4.48 -6.89 -9.21
N ALA A 227 4.70 -7.61 -8.12
CA ALA A 227 6.04 -7.90 -7.60
C ALA A 227 6.90 -8.61 -8.65
N VAL A 228 6.40 -9.72 -9.22
CA VAL A 228 7.12 -10.49 -10.25
C VAL A 228 7.43 -9.63 -11.47
N THR A 229 6.47 -8.82 -11.95
CA THR A 229 6.68 -7.95 -13.11
C THR A 229 7.73 -6.87 -12.83
N LEU A 230 7.74 -6.27 -11.63
CA LEU A 230 8.74 -5.27 -11.24
C LEU A 230 10.14 -5.89 -11.03
N ALA A 231 10.21 -7.08 -10.43
CA ALA A 231 11.46 -7.83 -10.29
C ALA A 231 12.06 -8.14 -11.67
N LEU A 232 11.23 -8.59 -12.61
CA LEU A 232 11.64 -8.85 -13.99
C LEU A 232 12.11 -7.58 -14.69
N ALA A 233 11.42 -6.45 -14.53
CA ALA A 233 11.82 -5.18 -15.12
C ALA A 233 13.20 -4.71 -14.60
N ASN A 234 13.45 -4.87 -13.30
CA ASN A 234 14.75 -4.58 -12.71
C ASN A 234 15.84 -5.52 -13.25
N GLU A 235 15.60 -6.83 -13.32
CA GLU A 235 16.57 -7.78 -13.88
C GLU A 235 16.87 -7.48 -15.36
N PHE A 236 15.84 -7.11 -16.13
CA PHE A 236 16.01 -6.74 -17.53
C PHE A 236 16.81 -5.44 -17.70
N SER A 237 16.75 -4.53 -16.73
CA SER A 237 17.62 -3.34 -16.73
C SER A 237 19.10 -3.69 -16.61
N ASP A 238 19.44 -4.68 -15.78
CA ASP A 238 20.82 -5.15 -15.62
C ASP A 238 21.30 -5.89 -16.91
N VAL A 239 20.40 -6.63 -17.57
CA VAL A 239 20.66 -7.25 -18.88
C VAL A 239 20.92 -6.19 -19.96
N CYS A 240 20.07 -5.17 -20.04
CA CYS A 240 20.25 -4.05 -20.95
C CYS A 240 21.58 -3.33 -20.72
N GLY A 241 21.96 -3.08 -19.46
CA GLY A 241 23.25 -2.50 -19.10
C GLY A 241 24.44 -3.33 -19.58
N THR A 242 24.35 -4.66 -19.44
CA THR A 242 25.38 -5.60 -19.94
C THR A 242 25.51 -5.57 -21.47
N LEU A 243 24.40 -5.36 -22.18
CA LEU A 243 24.36 -5.33 -23.64
C LEU A 243 24.57 -3.92 -24.24
N GLY A 244 24.71 -2.88 -23.40
CA GLY A 244 24.83 -1.50 -23.85
C GLY A 244 23.55 -0.93 -24.47
N LEU A 245 22.38 -1.37 -23.98
CA LEU A 245 21.05 -0.94 -24.44
C LEU A 245 20.33 -0.11 -23.38
N ASP A 246 19.42 0.77 -23.79
CA ASP A 246 18.54 1.51 -22.88
C ASP A 246 17.32 0.66 -22.47
N PRO A 247 17.15 0.31 -21.18
CA PRO A 247 16.00 -0.47 -20.73
C PRO A 247 14.66 0.24 -20.91
N ILE A 248 14.63 1.58 -20.93
CA ILE A 248 13.40 2.35 -21.16
C ILE A 248 12.98 2.24 -22.62
N GLU A 249 13.92 2.45 -23.56
CA GLU A 249 13.67 2.26 -24.99
C GLU A 249 13.12 0.86 -25.27
N VAL A 250 13.78 -0.18 -24.75
CA VAL A 250 13.38 -1.57 -24.97
C VAL A 250 11.99 -1.85 -24.38
N THR A 251 11.70 -1.34 -23.19
CA THR A 251 10.38 -1.51 -22.54
C THR A 251 9.28 -0.80 -23.33
N LEU A 252 9.51 0.43 -23.79
CA LEU A 252 8.56 1.18 -24.62
C LEU A 252 8.32 0.49 -25.96
N ALA A 253 9.37 -0.03 -26.62
CA ALA A 253 9.25 -0.78 -27.85
C ALA A 253 8.42 -2.06 -27.66
N ALA A 254 8.66 -2.81 -26.57
CA ALA A 254 7.86 -3.99 -26.24
C ALA A 254 6.39 -3.65 -25.93
N ALA A 255 6.14 -2.50 -25.29
CA ALA A 255 4.81 -2.00 -24.96
C ALA A 255 3.95 -1.65 -26.18
N THR A 256 4.55 -1.50 -27.37
CA THR A 256 3.78 -1.31 -28.62
C THR A 256 2.94 -2.54 -28.99
N LYS A 257 3.26 -3.71 -28.43
CA LYS A 257 2.48 -4.93 -28.63
C LYS A 257 1.21 -4.89 -27.76
N PRO A 258 0.01 -4.90 -28.35
CA PRO A 258 -1.24 -4.64 -27.60
C PRO A 258 -1.72 -5.83 -26.74
N TYR A 259 -0.97 -6.93 -26.66
CA TYR A 259 -1.34 -8.12 -25.88
C TYR A 259 -0.11 -8.88 -25.38
N GLY A 260 -0.26 -9.51 -24.21
CA GLY A 260 0.74 -10.40 -23.62
C GLY A 260 2.00 -9.72 -23.08
N PHE A 261 2.03 -8.38 -23.06
CA PHE A 261 3.08 -7.60 -22.40
C PHE A 261 2.42 -6.48 -21.59
N LEU A 262 2.64 -6.51 -20.28
CA LEU A 262 2.30 -5.41 -19.39
C LEU A 262 3.58 -4.64 -19.09
N ALA A 263 3.67 -3.41 -19.58
CA ALA A 263 4.85 -2.58 -19.36
C ALA A 263 5.05 -2.32 -17.86
N ALA A 264 6.22 -2.69 -17.36
CA ALA A 264 6.73 -2.27 -16.06
C ALA A 264 8.15 -1.75 -16.27
N PHE A 265 8.48 -0.69 -15.55
CA PHE A 265 9.76 -0.02 -15.70
C PHE A 265 10.66 -0.33 -14.50
N PRO A 266 11.98 -0.40 -14.70
CA PRO A 266 12.92 -0.58 -13.61
C PRO A 266 12.92 0.64 -12.67
N GLY A 267 13.38 0.45 -11.44
CA GLY A 267 13.44 1.50 -10.44
C GLY A 267 14.46 1.24 -9.33
N PRO A 268 14.49 2.09 -8.29
CA PRO A 268 15.41 1.97 -7.17
C PRO A 268 15.06 0.84 -6.19
N GLY A 269 13.88 0.24 -6.35
CA GLY A 269 13.29 -0.72 -5.44
C GLY A 269 11.77 -0.57 -5.44
N VAL A 270 11.11 -1.30 -4.56
CA VAL A 270 9.65 -1.21 -4.39
C VAL A 270 9.35 -0.92 -2.92
N GLY A 271 8.57 0.12 -2.67
CA GLY A 271 8.12 0.47 -1.31
C GLY A 271 6.59 0.55 -1.18
N GLY A 272 6.15 1.18 -0.08
CA GLY A 272 4.77 1.10 0.39
C GLY A 272 4.47 -0.27 1.00
N HIS A 273 3.30 -0.47 1.59
CA HIS A 273 3.01 -1.74 2.28
C HIS A 273 2.65 -2.89 1.31
N CYS A 274 1.87 -2.60 0.26
CA CYS A 274 1.20 -3.63 -0.54
C CYS A 274 2.14 -4.64 -1.21
N ILE A 275 3.23 -4.18 -1.84
CA ILE A 275 4.12 -5.06 -2.62
C ILE A 275 5.22 -5.69 -1.75
N PRO A 276 5.90 -4.95 -0.86
CA PRO A 276 6.90 -5.51 0.04
C PRO A 276 6.33 -6.45 1.09
N CYS A 277 5.06 -6.30 1.51
CA CYS A 277 4.48 -7.07 2.62
C CYS A 277 3.51 -8.16 2.14
N ASP A 278 2.53 -7.84 1.29
CA ASP A 278 1.42 -8.77 1.03
C ASP A 278 1.82 -10.15 0.46
N PRO A 279 2.79 -10.26 -0.48
CA PRO A 279 3.29 -11.56 -0.95
C PRO A 279 3.76 -12.49 0.18
N HIS A 280 4.27 -11.92 1.29
CA HIS A 280 4.74 -12.71 2.42
C HIS A 280 3.62 -13.42 3.19
N TYR A 281 2.36 -12.97 3.11
CA TYR A 281 1.23 -13.73 3.67
C TYR A 281 1.10 -15.11 3.04
N LEU A 282 1.19 -15.17 1.71
CA LEU A 282 1.08 -16.43 0.98
C LEU A 282 2.33 -17.29 1.21
N LEU A 283 3.52 -16.69 1.12
CA LEU A 283 4.79 -17.39 1.35
C LEU A 283 4.82 -18.03 2.74
N TRP A 284 4.47 -17.28 3.78
CA TRP A 284 4.38 -17.78 5.15
C TRP A 284 3.39 -18.94 5.29
N GLN A 285 2.20 -18.80 4.72
CA GLN A 285 1.16 -19.82 4.79
C GLN A 285 1.59 -21.13 4.10
N LEU A 286 2.21 -21.04 2.93
CA LEU A 286 2.65 -22.21 2.16
C LEU A 286 3.93 -22.85 2.73
N GLN A 287 4.82 -22.05 3.32
CA GLN A 287 5.97 -22.55 4.05
C GLN A 287 5.53 -23.44 5.21
N GLY A 288 4.52 -23.03 5.99
CA GLY A 288 3.94 -23.87 7.05
C GLY A 288 3.34 -25.20 6.54
N GLN A 289 2.99 -25.26 5.25
CA GLN A 289 2.49 -26.47 4.58
C GLN A 289 3.57 -27.23 3.82
N HIS A 290 4.84 -26.84 3.94
CA HIS A 290 5.97 -27.41 3.20
C HIS A 290 5.76 -27.40 1.68
N ARG A 291 5.11 -26.35 1.15
CA ARG A 291 4.88 -26.15 -0.28
C ARG A 291 5.75 -24.99 -0.80
N PRO A 292 6.81 -25.27 -1.57
CA PRO A 292 7.67 -24.22 -2.09
C PRO A 292 6.99 -23.43 -3.23
N THR A 293 7.35 -22.16 -3.34
CA THR A 293 6.88 -21.25 -4.41
C THR A 293 8.07 -20.48 -5.00
N PRO A 294 8.95 -21.16 -5.76
CA PRO A 294 10.28 -20.65 -6.09
C PRO A 294 10.24 -19.33 -6.88
N LEU A 295 9.29 -19.16 -7.80
CA LEU A 295 9.16 -17.91 -8.57
C LEU A 295 8.83 -16.72 -7.66
N ILE A 296 7.90 -16.88 -6.72
CA ILE A 296 7.47 -15.82 -5.82
C ILE A 296 8.61 -15.48 -4.85
N GLU A 297 9.27 -16.52 -4.31
CA GLU A 297 10.42 -16.36 -3.42
C GLU A 297 11.56 -15.59 -4.09
N GLN A 298 11.92 -15.95 -5.33
CA GLN A 298 12.96 -15.26 -6.09
C GLN A 298 12.59 -13.82 -6.44
N ALA A 299 11.34 -13.57 -6.85
CA ALA A 299 10.89 -12.20 -7.11
C ALA A 299 10.98 -11.31 -5.87
N MET A 300 10.56 -11.81 -4.70
CA MET A 300 10.64 -11.06 -3.45
C MET A 300 12.08 -10.87 -2.95
N GLN A 301 12.97 -11.85 -3.20
CA GLN A 301 14.40 -11.69 -2.92
C GLN A 301 15.04 -10.63 -3.82
N SER A 302 14.72 -10.64 -5.12
CA SER A 302 15.21 -9.67 -6.11
C SER A 302 14.75 -8.24 -5.78
N ILE A 303 13.47 -8.03 -5.46
CA ILE A 303 12.94 -6.72 -5.04
C ILE A 303 13.68 -6.21 -3.81
N HIS A 304 13.89 -7.06 -2.80
CA HIS A 304 14.56 -6.66 -1.58
C HIS A 304 16.05 -6.33 -1.79
N ALA A 305 16.71 -6.99 -2.75
CA ALA A 305 18.12 -6.74 -3.07
C ALA A 305 18.33 -5.46 -3.90
N ARG A 306 17.30 -4.94 -4.56
CA ARG A 306 17.42 -3.80 -5.49
C ARG A 306 18.03 -2.53 -4.87
N PRO A 307 17.67 -2.10 -3.64
CA PRO A 307 18.32 -0.94 -3.00
C PRO A 307 19.84 -1.10 -2.88
N ALA A 308 20.33 -2.29 -2.55
CA ALA A 308 21.76 -2.56 -2.45
C ALA A 308 22.45 -2.43 -3.82
N ARG A 309 21.78 -2.85 -4.91
CA ARG A 309 22.27 -2.65 -6.28
C ARG A 309 22.43 -1.16 -6.63
N VAL A 310 21.54 -0.29 -6.16
CA VAL A 310 21.67 1.16 -6.32
C VAL A 310 22.93 1.68 -5.60
N VAL A 311 23.20 1.18 -4.39
CA VAL A 311 24.39 1.56 -3.60
C VAL A 311 25.69 1.08 -4.27
N GLU A 312 25.69 -0.14 -4.81
CA GLU A 312 26.80 -0.66 -5.62
C GLU A 312 27.06 0.25 -6.82
N ARG A 313 26.01 0.60 -7.57
CA ARG A 313 26.15 1.49 -8.73
C ARG A 313 26.67 2.86 -8.34
N ALA A 314 26.16 3.46 -7.26
CA ALA A 314 26.65 4.74 -6.75
C ALA A 314 28.15 4.69 -6.45
N THR A 315 28.62 3.57 -5.90
CA THR A 315 30.04 3.32 -5.62
C THR A 315 30.87 3.22 -6.90
N GLU A 316 30.39 2.48 -7.91
CA GLU A 316 31.05 2.37 -9.23
C GLU A 316 31.16 3.74 -9.92
N VAL A 317 30.10 4.54 -9.82
CA VAL A 317 30.01 5.87 -10.43
C VAL A 317 31.02 6.83 -9.78
N LEU A 318 31.09 6.86 -8.44
CA LEU A 318 32.12 7.63 -7.73
C LEU A 318 33.53 7.16 -8.09
N ALA A 319 33.74 5.85 -8.18
CA ALA A 319 35.04 5.28 -8.54
C ALA A 319 35.48 5.66 -9.96
N SER A 320 34.54 5.75 -10.92
CA SER A 320 34.84 6.20 -12.29
C SER A 320 35.34 7.65 -12.35
N ASP A 321 35.01 8.47 -11.35
CA ASP A 321 35.47 9.85 -11.18
C ASP A 321 36.73 9.94 -10.30
N GLY A 322 37.35 8.80 -9.97
CA GLY A 322 38.55 8.72 -9.12
C GLY A 322 38.28 9.02 -7.64
N ARG A 323 37.02 8.87 -7.18
CA ARG A 323 36.61 9.14 -5.80
C ARG A 323 36.24 7.86 -5.07
N SER A 324 36.61 7.76 -3.80
CA SER A 324 36.08 6.74 -2.90
C SER A 324 34.73 7.15 -2.35
N PRO A 325 33.82 6.20 -2.01
CA PRO A 325 32.62 6.50 -1.24
C PRO A 325 32.92 7.17 0.11
N ALA A 326 34.00 6.75 0.78
CA ALA A 326 34.42 7.32 2.05
C ALA A 326 34.67 8.83 1.93
N GLY A 327 33.89 9.62 2.69
CA GLY A 327 33.94 11.08 2.71
C GLY A 327 33.30 11.78 1.51
N ALA A 328 32.75 11.04 0.53
CA ALA A 328 32.03 11.64 -0.58
C ALA A 328 30.70 12.21 -0.08
N LYS A 329 30.36 13.43 -0.51
CA LYS A 329 29.08 14.06 -0.20
C LYS A 329 28.02 13.58 -1.17
N VAL A 330 27.02 12.85 -0.67
CA VAL A 330 25.96 12.28 -1.49
C VAL A 330 24.62 12.81 -1.04
N ILE A 331 23.78 13.25 -1.97
CA ILE A 331 22.38 13.59 -1.69
C ILE A 331 21.43 12.63 -2.38
N VAL A 332 20.50 12.06 -1.60
CA VAL A 332 19.38 11.27 -2.12
C VAL A 332 18.17 12.17 -2.33
N VAL A 333 17.67 12.25 -3.55
CA VAL A 333 16.49 13.06 -3.91
C VAL A 333 15.25 12.17 -3.88
N GLY A 334 14.32 12.51 -2.99
CA GLY A 334 13.11 11.76 -2.68
C GLY A 334 13.33 10.71 -1.59
N ALA A 335 12.56 10.80 -0.52
CA ALA A 335 12.56 9.86 0.62
C ALA A 335 11.25 9.06 0.72
N SER A 336 10.15 9.61 0.21
CA SER A 336 8.88 8.88 0.03
C SER A 336 9.05 7.63 -0.85
N TYR A 337 8.14 6.67 -0.74
CA TYR A 337 8.21 5.45 -1.56
C TYR A 337 7.70 5.65 -3.00
N LYS A 338 6.95 6.74 -3.27
CA LYS A 338 6.33 7.07 -4.55
C LYS A 338 6.19 8.58 -4.70
N ALA A 339 6.27 9.08 -5.93
CA ALA A 339 6.02 10.49 -6.23
C ALA A 339 4.61 10.93 -5.78
N GLY A 340 4.52 12.17 -5.29
CA GLY A 340 3.25 12.80 -4.92
C GLY A 340 2.68 12.39 -3.56
N VAL A 341 3.38 11.58 -2.76
CA VAL A 341 2.95 11.20 -1.40
C VAL A 341 4.06 11.46 -0.37
N SER A 342 3.70 11.66 0.90
CA SER A 342 4.62 11.82 2.04
C SER A 342 4.94 10.50 2.77
N ASP A 343 4.43 9.37 2.26
CA ASP A 343 4.57 8.07 2.92
C ASP A 343 5.95 7.46 2.67
N VAL A 344 6.62 7.10 3.77
CA VAL A 344 7.98 6.52 3.78
C VAL A 344 8.00 5.04 4.17
N ARG A 345 6.84 4.42 4.42
CA ARG A 345 6.76 3.00 4.79
C ARG A 345 7.39 2.13 3.70
N GLU A 346 8.29 1.24 4.12
CA GLU A 346 9.06 0.37 3.23
C GLU A 346 9.82 1.12 2.11
N SER A 347 10.11 2.41 2.28
CA SER A 347 10.76 3.20 1.21
C SER A 347 12.19 2.72 0.92
N PRO A 348 12.52 2.38 -0.35
CA PRO A 348 13.87 2.00 -0.74
C PRO A 348 14.93 3.06 -0.45
N ALA A 349 14.56 4.35 -0.47
CA ALA A 349 15.45 5.46 -0.16
C ALA A 349 16.14 5.30 1.19
N LEU A 350 15.43 4.81 2.21
CA LEU A 350 16.01 4.68 3.55
C LEU A 350 17.10 3.61 3.58
N LEU A 351 16.91 2.50 2.86
CA LEU A 351 17.92 1.45 2.69
C LEU A 351 19.12 1.92 1.85
N ILE A 352 18.87 2.76 0.84
CA ILE A 352 19.92 3.37 0.02
C ILE A 352 20.77 4.33 0.87
N ILE A 353 20.12 5.17 1.69
CA ILE A 353 20.80 6.10 2.61
C ILE A 353 21.71 5.33 3.57
N ASP A 354 21.16 4.33 4.27
CA ASP A 354 21.92 3.50 5.21
C ASP A 354 23.08 2.78 4.50
N GLY A 355 22.85 2.24 3.29
CA GLY A 355 23.88 1.57 2.52
C GLY A 355 25.03 2.48 2.06
N LEU A 356 24.72 3.70 1.62
CA LEU A 356 25.74 4.69 1.27
C LEU A 356 26.53 5.14 2.51
N ALA A 357 25.85 5.37 3.63
CA ALA A 357 26.47 5.73 4.90
C ALA A 357 27.40 4.61 5.41
N ARG A 358 26.99 3.34 5.28
CA ARG A 358 27.84 2.17 5.58
C ARG A 358 29.12 2.11 4.73
N ASN A 359 29.07 2.61 3.50
CA ASN A 359 30.25 2.74 2.64
C ASN A 359 31.10 3.98 2.97
N GLY A 360 30.73 4.75 4.00
CA GLY A 360 31.47 5.91 4.52
C GLY A 360 31.14 7.23 3.85
N ALA A 361 30.08 7.30 3.04
CA ALA A 361 29.63 8.55 2.44
C ALA A 361 28.99 9.48 3.47
N ASP A 362 29.14 10.80 3.26
CA ASP A 362 28.39 11.83 3.99
C ASP A 362 27.04 12.03 3.27
N VAL A 363 26.01 11.35 3.77
CA VAL A 363 24.71 11.25 3.09
C VAL A 363 23.72 12.27 3.64
N SER A 364 23.13 13.05 2.73
CA SER A 364 21.96 13.89 2.99
C SER A 364 20.79 13.44 2.13
N TYR A 365 19.59 13.95 2.43
CA TYR A 365 18.43 13.74 1.56
C TYR A 365 17.66 15.04 1.34
N HIS A 366 16.95 15.11 0.22
CA HIS A 366 15.99 16.17 -0.08
C HIS A 366 14.66 15.55 -0.51
N ASP A 367 13.62 15.83 0.26
CA ASP A 367 12.23 15.54 -0.08
C ASP A 367 11.35 16.69 0.43
N PRO A 368 10.56 17.35 -0.44
CA PRO A 368 9.73 18.49 -0.04
C PRO A 368 8.48 18.07 0.76
N LEU A 369 8.04 16.82 0.67
CA LEU A 369 6.87 16.30 1.37
C LEU A 369 7.25 15.58 2.67
N VAL A 370 8.52 15.21 2.85
CA VAL A 370 9.02 14.44 3.99
C VAL A 370 10.08 15.21 4.78
N PRO A 371 9.68 16.04 5.77
CA PRO A 371 10.62 16.93 6.47
C PRO A 371 11.62 16.20 7.39
N VAL A 372 11.24 15.03 7.90
CA VAL A 372 12.04 14.22 8.84
C VAL A 372 11.85 12.75 8.50
N VAL A 373 12.95 11.99 8.51
CA VAL A 373 12.93 10.53 8.45
C VAL A 373 13.78 9.95 9.57
N GLN A 374 13.41 8.75 9.99
CA GLN A 374 14.30 7.87 10.75
C GLN A 374 14.60 6.66 9.88
N THR A 375 15.88 6.39 9.63
CA THR A 375 16.29 5.22 8.84
C THR A 375 16.16 3.93 9.64
N PRO A 376 16.11 2.74 8.99
CA PRO A 376 16.14 1.45 9.67
C PRO A 376 17.31 1.27 10.64
N GLU A 377 18.49 1.81 10.33
CA GLU A 377 19.65 1.79 11.24
C GLU A 377 19.56 2.84 12.38
N GLY A 378 18.44 3.58 12.46
CA GLY A 378 18.09 4.48 13.56
C GLY A 378 18.54 5.93 13.38
N GLN A 379 19.05 6.30 12.21
CA GLN A 379 19.52 7.66 11.95
C GLN A 379 18.35 8.62 11.76
N LEU A 380 18.23 9.62 12.64
CA LEU A 380 17.27 10.70 12.49
C LEU A 380 17.86 11.78 11.57
N MET A 381 17.18 12.05 10.46
CA MET A 381 17.63 13.01 9.44
C MET A 381 16.55 14.04 9.15
N ARG A 382 17.00 15.22 8.70
CA ARG A 382 16.11 16.30 8.23
C ARG A 382 16.36 16.56 6.75
N SER A 383 15.28 16.80 6.03
CA SER A 383 15.32 17.13 4.60
C SER A 383 16.09 18.42 4.40
N VAL A 384 17.03 18.42 3.44
CA VAL A 384 17.73 19.62 3.00
C VAL A 384 16.72 20.49 2.25
N ALA A 385 16.31 21.62 2.82
CA ALA A 385 15.23 22.44 2.26
C ALA A 385 15.57 23.05 0.88
N ALA A 386 16.81 23.48 0.68
CA ALA A 386 17.26 24.16 -0.53
C ALA A 386 18.65 23.64 -0.94
N PRO A 387 18.74 22.43 -1.53
CA PRO A 387 20.01 21.88 -2.00
C PRO A 387 20.59 22.74 -3.13
N SER A 388 21.92 22.88 -3.14
CA SER A 388 22.65 23.60 -4.19
C SER A 388 23.65 22.69 -4.90
N ARG A 389 24.03 23.04 -6.13
CA ARG A 389 24.95 22.21 -6.93
C ARG A 389 26.35 22.03 -6.32
N ALA A 390 26.81 22.99 -5.50
CA ALA A 390 28.20 23.05 -5.08
C ALA A 390 28.51 22.11 -3.90
N ASP A 391 27.48 21.45 -3.37
CA ASP A 391 27.56 20.74 -2.11
C ASP A 391 27.78 19.23 -2.28
N TRP A 392 27.63 18.69 -3.50
CA TRP A 392 27.48 17.25 -3.72
C TRP A 392 28.50 16.70 -4.73
N ASP A 393 29.12 15.58 -4.37
CA ASP A 393 29.95 14.77 -5.27
C ASP A 393 29.07 13.85 -6.13
N LEU A 394 27.94 13.38 -5.59
CA LEU A 394 26.96 12.54 -6.28
C LEU A 394 25.53 12.92 -5.86
N VAL A 395 24.64 13.01 -6.84
CA VAL A 395 23.18 13.06 -6.62
C VAL A 395 22.58 11.71 -6.99
N VAL A 396 21.82 11.09 -6.09
CA VAL A 396 21.03 9.87 -6.37
C VAL A 396 19.56 10.25 -6.46
N ILE A 397 18.96 10.09 -7.64
CA ILE A 397 17.54 10.35 -7.84
C ILE A 397 16.76 9.08 -7.51
N HIS A 398 15.98 9.12 -6.43
CA HIS A 398 15.12 8.02 -5.97
C HIS A 398 13.65 8.28 -6.30
N VAL A 399 13.13 9.46 -5.98
CA VAL A 399 11.76 9.90 -6.33
C VAL A 399 11.78 11.34 -6.79
N VAL A 400 11.02 11.62 -7.85
CA VAL A 400 10.81 12.96 -8.41
C VAL A 400 9.35 13.33 -8.20
N HIS A 401 9.09 14.21 -7.23
CA HIS A 401 7.75 14.75 -6.99
C HIS A 401 7.33 15.69 -8.11
N PRO A 402 6.04 15.68 -8.52
CA PRO A 402 5.49 16.68 -9.42
C PRO A 402 5.60 18.08 -8.80
N ASP A 403 5.63 19.11 -9.65
CA ASP A 403 5.65 20.54 -9.27
C ASP A 403 6.83 21.00 -8.38
N THR A 404 7.86 20.17 -8.24
CA THR A 404 9.10 20.51 -7.53
C THR A 404 10.21 20.91 -8.49
N ASP A 405 10.96 21.97 -8.16
CA ASP A 405 12.09 22.43 -8.95
C ASP A 405 13.37 21.62 -8.65
N TYR A 406 13.82 20.83 -9.64
CA TYR A 406 15.08 20.08 -9.60
C TYR A 406 16.16 20.68 -10.50
N SER A 407 16.03 21.95 -10.91
CA SER A 407 16.98 22.63 -11.80
C SER A 407 18.42 22.63 -11.28
N TRP A 408 18.61 22.62 -9.96
CA TRP A 408 19.92 22.55 -9.31
C TRP A 408 20.69 21.26 -9.63
N VAL A 409 19.99 20.16 -9.92
CA VAL A 409 20.58 18.86 -10.28
C VAL A 409 21.34 18.94 -11.62
N ARG A 410 20.88 19.77 -12.57
CA ARG A 410 21.52 19.96 -13.90
C ARG A 410 22.99 20.38 -13.79
N GLY A 411 23.32 21.12 -12.74
CA GLY A 411 24.65 21.64 -12.51
C GLY A 411 25.55 20.76 -11.64
N CYS A 412 25.06 19.60 -11.20
CA CYS A 412 25.82 18.70 -10.33
C CYS A 412 26.86 17.89 -11.13
N PRO A 413 28.01 17.54 -10.53
CA PRO A 413 29.08 16.82 -11.23
C PRO A 413 28.64 15.46 -11.77
N ARG A 414 27.81 14.75 -10.99
CA ARG A 414 27.39 13.39 -11.28
C ARG A 414 25.98 13.12 -10.76
N VAL A 415 25.16 12.48 -11.57
CA VAL A 415 23.78 12.12 -11.23
C VAL A 415 23.56 10.65 -11.55
N LEU A 416 23.23 9.87 -10.52
CA LEU A 416 22.72 8.51 -10.65
C LEU A 416 21.19 8.56 -10.60
N ASP A 417 20.56 8.39 -11.76
CA ASP A 417 19.12 8.32 -11.88
C ASP A 417 18.63 6.88 -11.71
N ALA A 418 18.15 6.55 -10.51
CA ALA A 418 17.58 5.24 -10.23
C ALA A 418 16.11 5.12 -10.66
N THR A 419 15.48 6.23 -11.08
CA THR A 419 14.11 6.23 -11.63
C THR A 419 14.05 5.94 -13.12
N TYR A 420 15.18 6.12 -13.83
CA TYR A 420 15.29 6.07 -15.28
C TYR A 420 14.45 7.13 -16.04
N LEU A 421 13.74 8.03 -15.34
CA LEU A 421 12.82 9.01 -15.91
C LEU A 421 13.34 10.45 -15.81
N PHE A 422 14.46 10.68 -15.13
CA PHE A 422 14.96 12.04 -14.90
C PHE A 422 15.75 12.57 -16.11
N ASP A 423 15.10 13.33 -16.98
CA ASP A 423 15.70 13.95 -18.18
C ASP A 423 16.47 15.26 -17.88
N GLY A 424 16.74 15.52 -16.61
CA GLY A 424 17.25 16.81 -16.14
C GLY A 424 18.75 16.87 -15.89
N ALA A 425 19.59 15.97 -16.41
CA ALA A 425 21.03 15.98 -16.06
C ALA A 425 21.95 15.65 -17.24
N THR A 426 23.04 16.43 -17.38
CA THR A 426 24.04 16.28 -18.45
C THR A 426 25.06 15.17 -18.16
N GLN A 427 25.34 14.88 -16.90
CA GLN A 427 26.24 13.80 -16.44
C GLN A 427 25.45 12.67 -15.78
N ARG A 428 24.34 12.28 -16.43
CA ARG A 428 23.40 11.26 -15.97
C ARG A 428 23.93 9.86 -16.28
N CYS A 429 23.85 8.99 -15.27
CA CYS A 429 23.95 7.54 -15.40
C CYS A 429 22.73 6.90 -14.75
N VAL A 430 22.44 5.65 -15.10
CA VAL A 430 21.36 4.86 -14.50
C VAL A 430 21.92 3.67 -13.73
N VAL A 431 21.06 3.03 -12.92
CA VAL A 431 21.37 1.84 -12.13
C VAL A 431 21.76 0.66 -13.03
#